data_AF-A0A973CPZ1-F1
#
_entry.id   AF-A0A973CPZ1-F1
#
_cell.length_a   1.000
_cell.length_b   1.000
_cell.length_c   1.000
_cell.angle_alpha   90.00
_cell.angle_beta   90.00
_cell.angle_gamma   90.00
#
_symmetry.space_group_name_H-M   'P 1'
#
loop_
_entity.id
_entity.type
_entity.pdbx_description
1 polymer ?
#
loop_
_entity_poly.entity_id
_entity_poly.type
_entity_poly.pdbx_seq_one_letter_code
_entity_poly.pdbx_strand_id
1 'polypeptide(L)'
;MVKKRLIDVQKQERLSLYKVSQLCINGIRHRIFRSVLTLSVILLAVAFFMVLLSESSYLSSVGNGVRNEIKESRKAARLFSVLYLVPSTLDLATMLADMKPASIEETMLTRVLDGDKAALQQLAKKAKQEKIYLNFFAKMNAGKRIALVEDLEGRDIFSAVNSKEKLNDLNLKLQPMVSLKLPGDMKGFTEFLSGHSSYLKELTQLRGEIKSYSSEINEATMKLTSGAEIEAWLVKKGDAGKKEFSQLLSSKGIDLQPELIDKVMLILQENALQQSVYNALNEPAMRESWKKIFMENPPVSQKIVMCHDQQVADMLNGAFTMEQLKLVEEKVKYERNLLDLELELEGKEISETGAFLSDRQIFLLSISFLVCMVGIANAMLMSITERFREIATMKCLGATDGFILQQFMIEAGIQGIIGGLVGGVIGFIISLIQGMAFYGTYVWQYFPKTNICLSFLIAFAAGIILAILASLYPSWSASRMAPMEAMRIE
;
A
#
# COMPACT_ATOMS: atom_id res chain seq x y z
N MET A 1 -61.68 34.33 -51.38
CA MET A 1 -61.86 32.91 -51.77
C MET A 1 -60.64 32.12 -51.32
N VAL A 2 -60.78 31.25 -50.32
CA VAL A 2 -59.68 30.44 -49.77
C VAL A 2 -59.52 29.19 -50.62
N LYS A 3 -58.37 29.04 -51.29
CA LYS A 3 -58.03 27.88 -52.13
C LYS A 3 -57.80 26.67 -51.23
N LYS A 4 -58.75 25.73 -51.15
CA LYS A 4 -58.56 24.43 -50.49
C LYS A 4 -57.43 23.69 -51.23
N ARG A 5 -56.27 23.50 -50.57
CA ARG A 5 -55.27 22.52 -51.03
C ARG A 5 -55.85 21.14 -50.78
N LEU A 6 -56.20 20.43 -51.84
CA LEU A 6 -56.51 19.01 -51.77
C LEU A 6 -55.20 18.28 -51.45
N ILE A 7 -55.19 17.51 -50.37
CA ILE A 7 -54.06 16.65 -50.01
C ILE A 7 -54.11 15.46 -50.97
N ASP A 8 -53.09 15.30 -51.81
CA ASP A 8 -52.96 14.18 -52.73
C ASP A 8 -52.52 12.93 -51.96
N VAL A 9 -53.48 12.07 -51.63
CA VAL A 9 -53.21 10.82 -50.90
C VAL A 9 -52.83 9.74 -51.91
N GLN A 10 -51.53 9.61 -52.14
CA GLN A 10 -50.94 8.55 -52.96
C GLN A 10 -51.19 7.17 -52.30
N LYS A 11 -51.40 6.11 -53.11
CA LYS A 11 -51.51 4.74 -52.60
C LYS A 11 -50.19 4.32 -51.96
N GLN A 12 -50.22 3.90 -50.69
CA GLN A 12 -49.05 3.35 -50.01
C GLN A 12 -48.59 2.05 -50.70
N GLU A 13 -47.33 2.01 -51.13
CA GLU A 13 -46.70 0.78 -51.59
C GLU A 13 -46.62 -0.23 -50.44
N ARG A 14 -47.15 -1.45 -50.66
CA ARG A 14 -46.96 -2.55 -49.71
C ARG A 14 -45.54 -3.08 -49.86
N LEU A 15 -44.70 -2.78 -48.88
CA LEU A 15 -43.34 -3.35 -48.78
C LEU A 15 -43.42 -4.88 -48.68
N SER A 16 -42.56 -5.57 -49.42
CA SER A 16 -42.44 -7.03 -49.30
C SER A 16 -41.82 -7.42 -47.95
N LEU A 17 -42.18 -8.59 -47.41
CA LEU A 17 -41.66 -9.10 -46.14
C LEU A 17 -40.12 -9.11 -46.08
N TYR A 18 -39.47 -9.38 -47.23
CA TYR A 18 -38.01 -9.33 -47.35
C TYR A 18 -37.45 -7.92 -47.09
N LYS A 19 -38.03 -6.89 -47.73
CA LYS A 19 -37.59 -5.49 -47.56
C LYS A 19 -37.82 -5.01 -46.12
N VAL A 20 -38.94 -5.40 -45.50
CA VAL A 20 -39.23 -5.10 -44.09
C VAL A 20 -38.21 -5.75 -43.16
N SER A 21 -37.92 -7.03 -43.36
CA SER A 21 -36.92 -7.77 -42.57
C SER A 21 -35.52 -7.16 -42.69
N GLN A 22 -35.09 -6.82 -43.91
CA GLN A 22 -33.78 -6.20 -44.16
C GLN A 22 -33.64 -4.84 -43.49
N LEU A 23 -34.69 -4.00 -43.52
CA LEU A 23 -34.72 -2.71 -42.82
C LEU A 23 -34.64 -2.88 -41.31
N CYS A 24 -35.38 -3.83 -40.74
CA CYS A 24 -35.32 -4.16 -39.31
C CYS A 24 -33.91 -4.61 -38.89
N ILE A 25 -33.30 -5.54 -39.63
CA ILE A 25 -31.95 -6.06 -39.30
C ILE A 25 -30.91 -4.94 -39.37
N ASN A 26 -30.95 -4.10 -40.41
CA ASN A 26 -30.03 -2.96 -40.53
C ASN A 26 -30.21 -1.96 -39.37
N GLY A 27 -31.46 -1.66 -38.99
CA GLY A 27 -31.75 -0.78 -37.86
C GLY A 27 -31.31 -1.35 -36.51
N ILE A 28 -31.42 -2.67 -36.31
CA ILE A 28 -30.95 -3.35 -35.10
C ILE A 28 -29.41 -3.32 -35.05
N ARG A 29 -28.74 -3.63 -36.17
CA ARG A 29 -27.27 -3.66 -36.24
C ARG A 29 -26.65 -2.32 -35.84
N HIS A 30 -27.16 -1.22 -36.36
CA HIS A 30 -26.65 0.12 -36.01
C HIS A 30 -26.89 0.47 -34.53
N ARG A 31 -28.07 0.14 -33.98
CA ARG A 31 -28.38 0.37 -32.56
C ARG A 31 -27.50 -0.45 -31.62
N ILE A 32 -27.28 -1.73 -31.93
CA ILE A 32 -26.41 -2.60 -31.14
C ILE A 32 -24.97 -2.09 -31.21
N PHE A 33 -24.46 -1.79 -32.40
CA PHE A 33 -23.08 -1.32 -32.57
C PHE A 33 -22.77 -0.06 -31.73
N ARG A 34 -23.66 0.93 -31.72
CA ARG A 34 -23.48 2.13 -30.87
C ARG A 34 -23.57 1.81 -29.38
N SER A 35 -24.53 0.98 -28.98
CA SER A 35 -24.67 0.58 -27.58
C SER A 35 -23.42 -0.16 -27.09
N VAL A 36 -22.82 -0.99 -27.95
CA VAL A 36 -21.54 -1.64 -27.68
C VAL A 36 -20.41 -0.62 -27.60
N LEU A 37 -20.35 0.37 -28.49
CA LEU A 37 -19.31 1.41 -28.47
C LEU A 37 -19.34 2.21 -27.16
N THR A 38 -20.49 2.77 -26.79
CA THR A 38 -20.67 3.53 -25.52
C THR A 38 -20.30 2.70 -24.31
N LEU A 39 -20.82 1.47 -24.25
CA LEU A 39 -20.58 0.57 -23.15
C LEU A 39 -19.11 0.14 -23.06
N SER A 40 -18.44 -0.06 -24.21
CA SER A 40 -17.01 -0.38 -24.23
C SER A 40 -16.13 0.76 -23.70
N VAL A 41 -16.47 2.02 -24.01
CA VAL A 41 -15.74 3.20 -23.52
C VAL A 41 -15.89 3.35 -22.00
N ILE A 42 -17.12 3.22 -21.48
CA ILE A 42 -17.40 3.25 -20.03
C ILE A 42 -16.66 2.12 -19.33
N LEU A 43 -16.80 0.89 -19.83
CA LEU A 43 -16.18 -0.31 -19.28
C LEU A 43 -14.67 -0.16 -19.18
N LEU A 44 -14.02 0.34 -20.23
CA LEU A 44 -12.56 0.46 -20.26
C LEU A 44 -12.06 1.55 -19.29
N ALA A 45 -12.78 2.67 -19.17
CA ALA A 45 -12.46 3.72 -18.20
C ALA A 45 -12.64 3.24 -16.75
N VAL A 46 -13.73 2.52 -16.46
CA VAL A 46 -13.98 1.97 -15.13
C VAL A 46 -13.01 0.85 -14.80
N ALA A 47 -12.68 -0.02 -15.76
CA ALA A 47 -11.70 -1.08 -15.57
C ALA A 47 -10.32 -0.49 -15.27
N PHE A 48 -9.88 0.52 -16.04
CA PHE A 48 -8.63 1.23 -15.78
C PHE A 48 -8.61 1.88 -14.39
N PHE A 49 -9.68 2.56 -14.00
CA PHE A 49 -9.78 3.17 -12.68
C PHE A 49 -9.76 2.13 -11.56
N MET A 50 -10.45 1.01 -11.73
CA MET A 50 -10.47 -0.09 -10.78
C MET A 50 -9.08 -0.73 -10.63
N VAL A 51 -8.33 -0.88 -11.72
CA VAL A 51 -6.94 -1.36 -11.69
C VAL A 51 -6.08 -0.43 -10.83
N LEU A 52 -6.16 0.88 -11.04
CA LEU A 52 -5.39 1.86 -10.26
C LEU A 52 -5.72 1.84 -8.76
N LEU A 53 -7.02 1.81 -8.41
CA LEU A 53 -7.45 1.77 -7.01
C LEU A 53 -7.05 0.45 -6.30
N SER A 54 -7.14 -0.66 -7.04
CA SER A 54 -6.79 -1.98 -6.51
C SER A 54 -5.28 -2.12 -6.35
N GLU A 55 -4.48 -1.67 -7.32
CA GLU A 55 -3.01 -1.66 -7.24
C GLU A 55 -2.52 -0.90 -5.99
N SER A 56 -3.05 0.30 -5.76
CA SER A 56 -2.76 1.10 -4.56
C SER A 56 -3.12 0.36 -3.26
N SER A 57 -4.28 -0.30 -3.25
CA SER A 57 -4.72 -1.10 -2.10
C SER A 57 -3.81 -2.30 -1.84
N TYR A 58 -3.39 -3.03 -2.88
CA TYR A 58 -2.47 -4.15 -2.76
C TYR A 58 -1.11 -3.69 -2.26
N LEU A 59 -0.54 -2.65 -2.85
CA LEU A 59 0.76 -2.12 -2.48
C LEU A 59 0.81 -1.68 -1.00
N SER A 60 -0.22 -0.97 -0.54
CA SER A 60 -0.34 -0.60 0.87
C SER A 60 -0.49 -1.81 1.79
N SER A 61 -1.32 -2.80 1.40
CA SER A 61 -1.64 -3.94 2.27
C SER A 61 -0.51 -4.96 2.34
N VAL A 62 0.09 -5.30 1.20
CA VAL A 62 1.29 -6.13 1.12
C VAL A 62 2.44 -5.42 1.82
N GLY A 63 2.66 -4.13 1.57
CA GLY A 63 3.75 -3.40 2.21
C GLY A 63 3.61 -3.25 3.73
N ASN A 64 2.39 -3.10 4.23
CA ASN A 64 2.14 -3.13 5.68
C ASN A 64 2.26 -4.55 6.26
N GLY A 65 1.81 -5.56 5.52
CA GLY A 65 1.95 -6.98 5.87
C GLY A 65 3.41 -7.37 6.02
N VAL A 66 4.20 -7.15 4.97
CA VAL A 66 5.65 -7.38 4.92
C VAL A 66 6.37 -6.61 6.02
N ARG A 67 6.12 -5.30 6.18
CA ARG A 67 6.76 -4.53 7.27
C ARG A 67 6.39 -5.05 8.65
N ASN A 68 5.15 -5.51 8.86
CA ASN A 68 4.77 -6.12 10.13
C ASN A 68 5.43 -7.48 10.31
N GLU A 69 5.49 -8.31 9.28
CA GLU A 69 6.14 -9.63 9.29
C GLU A 69 7.64 -9.52 9.57
N ILE A 70 8.33 -8.54 8.97
CA ILE A 70 9.73 -8.20 9.28
C ILE A 70 9.86 -7.69 10.72
N LYS A 71 8.91 -6.88 11.19
CA LYS A 71 8.90 -6.45 12.60
C LYS A 71 8.72 -7.64 13.53
N GLU A 72 7.87 -8.61 13.18
CA GLU A 72 7.59 -9.83 13.93
C GLU A 72 8.81 -10.77 13.94
N SER A 73 9.45 -11.03 12.79
CA SER A 73 10.64 -11.88 12.70
C SER A 73 11.82 -11.29 13.49
N ARG A 74 11.94 -9.96 13.50
CA ARG A 74 12.95 -9.24 14.29
C ARG A 74 12.56 -9.04 15.77
N LYS A 75 11.41 -9.55 16.25
CA LYS A 75 11.00 -9.37 17.66
C LYS A 75 11.98 -9.98 18.66
N ALA A 76 12.51 -11.17 18.37
CA ALA A 76 13.51 -11.79 19.23
C ALA A 76 14.76 -10.92 19.32
N ALA A 77 15.30 -10.52 18.16
CA ALA A 77 16.45 -9.61 18.10
C ALA A 77 16.17 -8.27 18.80
N ARG A 78 14.94 -7.72 18.70
CA ARG A 78 14.53 -6.52 19.43
C ARG A 78 14.49 -6.74 20.94
N LEU A 79 13.86 -7.81 21.40
CA LEU A 79 13.81 -8.18 22.81
C LEU A 79 15.23 -8.30 23.38
N PHE A 80 16.12 -9.03 22.69
CA PHE A 80 17.53 -9.12 23.08
C PHE A 80 18.24 -7.78 23.00
N SER A 81 17.98 -6.97 21.97
CA SER A 81 18.59 -5.65 21.87
C SER A 81 18.17 -4.72 23.01
N VAL A 82 16.91 -4.78 23.45
CA VAL A 82 16.42 -3.94 24.54
C VAL A 82 16.96 -4.42 25.89
N LEU A 83 17.17 -5.73 26.07
CA LEU A 83 17.71 -6.32 27.28
C LEU A 83 19.24 -6.19 27.39
N TYR A 84 19.96 -6.39 26.27
CA TYR A 84 21.41 -6.61 26.25
C TYR A 84 22.21 -5.54 25.49
N LEU A 85 21.57 -4.73 24.61
CA LEU A 85 22.24 -3.65 23.88
C LEU A 85 21.81 -2.27 24.40
N VAL A 86 22.75 -1.33 24.40
CA VAL A 86 22.46 0.07 24.68
C VAL A 86 22.14 0.76 23.35
N PRO A 87 20.87 1.07 23.05
CA PRO A 87 20.50 1.69 21.78
C PRO A 87 21.20 3.05 21.61
N SER A 88 21.40 3.47 20.36
CA SER A 88 21.81 4.85 20.08
C SER A 88 20.69 5.81 20.50
N THR A 89 21.01 7.09 20.71
CA THR A 89 19.98 8.08 21.04
C THR A 89 18.96 8.25 19.92
N LEU A 90 19.33 7.92 18.68
CA LEU A 90 18.43 7.94 17.52
C LEU A 90 17.51 6.71 17.56
N ASP A 91 18.06 5.51 17.76
CA ASP A 91 17.29 4.26 17.84
C ASP A 91 16.31 4.27 19.01
N LEU A 92 16.72 4.89 20.13
CA LEU A 92 15.85 5.02 21.29
C LEU A 92 14.66 5.93 20.99
N ALA A 93 14.86 7.03 20.27
CA ALA A 93 13.76 7.90 19.88
C ALA A 93 12.85 7.26 18.83
N THR A 94 13.40 6.52 17.86
CA THR A 94 12.56 5.79 16.90
C THR A 94 11.75 4.70 17.62
N MET A 95 12.35 3.98 18.57
CA MET A 95 11.66 3.00 19.40
C MET A 95 10.55 3.64 20.25
N LEU A 96 10.82 4.78 20.90
CA LEU A 96 9.83 5.54 21.66
C LEU A 96 8.69 6.06 20.77
N ALA A 97 8.99 6.51 19.56
CA ALA A 97 8.00 7.02 18.61
C ALA A 97 7.06 5.93 18.07
N ASP A 98 7.58 4.69 17.92
CA ASP A 98 6.84 3.53 17.41
C ASP A 98 6.25 2.63 18.50
N MET A 99 6.48 2.98 19.77
CA MET A 99 6.00 2.23 20.92
C MET A 99 4.47 2.16 20.94
N LYS A 100 3.94 0.94 21.09
CA LYS A 100 2.50 0.72 21.27
C LYS A 100 2.18 0.65 22.77
N PRO A 101 0.99 1.11 23.20
CA PRO A 101 0.56 0.94 24.58
C PRO A 101 0.45 -0.56 24.93
N ALA A 102 0.83 -0.90 26.16
CA ALA A 102 0.94 -2.25 26.71
C ALA A 102 1.94 -3.17 25.97
N SER A 103 2.91 -2.61 25.25
CA SER A 103 3.98 -3.39 24.64
C SER A 103 5.05 -3.78 25.67
N ILE A 104 5.90 -4.75 25.30
CA ILE A 104 7.03 -5.20 26.13
C ILE A 104 8.01 -4.04 26.32
N GLU A 105 8.23 -3.25 25.27
CA GLU A 105 9.10 -2.07 25.31
C GLU A 105 8.59 -1.03 26.32
N GLU A 106 7.27 -0.76 26.37
CA GLU A 106 6.68 0.16 27.36
C GLU A 106 6.88 -0.38 28.78
N THR A 107 6.61 -1.67 28.99
CA THR A 107 6.72 -2.30 30.32
C THR A 107 8.17 -2.24 30.83
N MET A 108 9.13 -2.56 29.97
CA MET A 108 10.55 -2.53 30.30
C MET A 108 11.06 -1.10 30.56
N LEU A 109 10.76 -0.15 29.67
CA LEU A 109 11.21 1.22 29.82
C LEU A 109 10.54 1.94 31.00
N THR A 110 9.29 1.61 31.30
CA THR A 110 8.61 2.10 32.51
C THR A 110 9.35 1.64 33.76
N ARG A 111 9.89 0.41 33.75
CA ARG A 111 10.66 -0.11 34.88
C ARG A 111 12.05 0.51 35.00
N VAL A 112 12.71 0.79 33.88
CA VAL A 112 13.99 1.54 33.87
C VAL A 112 13.81 2.91 34.52
N LEU A 113 12.63 3.53 34.34
CA LEU A 113 12.23 4.79 34.97
C LEU A 113 11.57 4.61 36.35
N ASP A 114 11.88 3.53 37.06
CA ASP A 114 11.35 3.23 38.41
C ASP A 114 9.80 3.24 38.53
N GLY A 115 9.09 3.04 37.42
CA GLY A 115 7.63 3.02 37.37
C GLY A 115 6.98 4.32 36.88
N ASP A 116 7.77 5.34 36.47
CA ASP A 116 7.23 6.60 35.95
C ASP A 116 6.72 6.47 34.51
N LYS A 117 5.53 5.89 34.38
CA LYS A 117 4.82 5.74 33.11
C LYS A 117 4.49 7.10 32.47
N ALA A 118 4.28 8.14 33.27
CA ALA A 118 3.91 9.46 32.77
C ALA A 118 5.10 10.13 32.07
N ALA A 119 6.29 10.06 32.65
CA ALA A 119 7.52 10.54 32.02
C ALA A 119 7.80 9.80 30.70
N LEU A 120 7.62 8.47 30.67
CA LEU A 120 7.81 7.68 29.46
C LEU A 120 6.84 8.09 28.34
N GLN A 121 5.57 8.29 28.65
CA GLN A 121 4.56 8.71 27.67
C GLN A 121 4.82 10.13 27.14
N GLN A 122 5.31 11.04 27.99
CA GLN A 122 5.73 12.37 27.56
C GLN A 122 6.92 12.29 26.60
N LEU A 123 7.92 11.46 26.89
CA LEU A 123 9.06 11.22 26.01
C LEU A 123 8.64 10.60 24.68
N ALA A 124 7.75 9.59 24.70
CA ALA A 124 7.19 8.98 23.50
C ALA A 124 6.44 10.00 22.62
N LYS A 125 5.69 10.93 23.24
CA LYS A 125 5.02 12.02 22.51
C LYS A 125 6.02 12.96 21.82
N LYS A 126 7.07 13.37 22.53
CA LYS A 126 8.15 14.21 21.97
C LYS A 126 8.89 13.47 20.83
N ALA A 127 9.19 12.20 21.00
CA ALA A 127 9.81 11.35 19.99
C ALA A 127 8.94 11.18 18.74
N LYS A 128 7.62 11.03 18.91
CA LYS A 128 6.68 10.99 17.78
C LYS A 128 6.65 12.30 17.00
N GLN A 129 6.71 13.43 17.68
CA GLN A 129 6.83 14.75 17.04
C GLN A 129 8.15 14.88 16.27
N GLU A 130 9.26 14.48 16.88
CA GLU A 130 10.57 14.45 16.22
C GLU A 130 10.54 13.61 14.93
N LYS A 131 9.98 12.39 15.00
CA LYS A 131 9.83 11.50 13.86
C LYS A 131 9.01 12.11 12.72
N ILE A 132 7.94 12.84 13.03
CA ILE A 132 7.13 13.54 12.02
C ILE A 132 7.96 14.55 11.24
N TYR A 133 8.77 15.36 11.93
CA TYR A 133 9.63 16.35 11.28
C TYR A 133 10.79 15.72 10.52
N LEU A 134 11.47 14.72 11.09
CA LEU A 134 12.52 13.98 10.38
C LEU A 134 12.00 13.33 9.10
N ASN A 135 10.83 12.69 9.17
CA ASN A 135 10.17 12.12 7.99
C ASN A 135 9.79 13.18 6.96
N PHE A 136 9.39 14.38 7.39
CA PHE A 136 9.11 15.49 6.47
C PHE A 136 10.36 15.88 5.67
N PHE A 137 11.51 16.06 6.33
CA PHE A 137 12.77 16.39 5.64
C PHE A 137 13.33 15.23 4.81
N ALA A 138 13.23 14.00 5.30
CA ALA A 138 13.68 12.81 4.59
C ALA A 138 12.87 12.53 3.31
N LYS A 139 11.57 12.85 3.30
CA LYS A 139 10.69 12.65 2.13
C LYS A 139 10.84 13.71 1.03
N MET A 140 11.67 14.74 1.23
CA MET A 140 11.87 15.75 0.21
C MET A 140 12.83 15.29 -0.88
N ASN A 141 12.56 15.65 -2.13
CA ASN A 141 13.54 15.51 -3.21
C ASN A 141 14.86 16.19 -2.83
N ALA A 142 15.99 15.56 -3.15
CA ALA A 142 17.33 16.02 -2.75
C ALA A 142 17.56 17.52 -3.04
N GLY A 143 17.14 18.03 -4.21
CA GLY A 143 17.28 19.45 -4.55
C GLY A 143 16.47 20.40 -3.64
N LYS A 144 15.25 20.01 -3.23
CA LYS A 144 14.43 20.80 -2.30
C LYS A 144 14.99 20.73 -0.87
N ARG A 145 15.49 19.56 -0.47
CA ARG A 145 16.15 19.34 0.82
C ARG A 145 17.40 20.21 0.93
N ILE A 146 18.28 20.17 -0.08
CA ILE A 146 19.50 20.99 -0.15
C ILE A 146 19.18 22.48 -0.10
N ALA A 147 18.13 22.92 -0.80
CA ALA A 147 17.72 24.33 -0.75
C ALA A 147 17.26 24.80 0.64
N LEU A 148 16.66 23.91 1.45
CA LEU A 148 16.08 24.25 2.76
C LEU A 148 17.06 24.02 3.92
N VAL A 149 17.78 22.91 3.91
CA VAL A 149 18.60 22.43 5.03
C VAL A 149 19.99 21.95 4.60
N GLU A 150 20.41 22.30 3.38
CA GLU A 150 21.71 21.89 2.82
C GLU A 150 21.87 20.36 2.79
N ASP A 151 23.07 19.84 3.00
CA ASP A 151 23.35 18.39 3.01
C ASP A 151 23.21 17.77 4.42
N LEU A 152 22.48 18.42 5.31
CA LEU A 152 22.29 17.94 6.67
C LEU A 152 21.22 16.84 6.72
N GLU A 153 21.50 15.80 7.49
CA GLU A 153 20.61 14.66 7.67
C GLU A 153 20.26 14.43 9.14
N GLY A 154 19.12 13.78 9.38
CA GLY A 154 18.70 13.42 10.73
C GLY A 154 18.57 14.63 11.67
N ARG A 155 19.09 14.48 12.88
CA ARG A 155 18.99 15.49 13.95
C ARG A 155 19.84 16.72 13.74
N ASP A 156 20.82 16.66 12.84
CA ASP A 156 21.70 17.79 12.53
C ASP A 156 20.94 18.93 11.85
N ILE A 157 19.80 18.61 11.24
CA ILE A 157 18.84 19.59 10.72
C ILE A 157 18.31 20.48 11.86
N PHE A 158 17.95 19.90 13.00
CA PHE A 158 17.37 20.65 14.11
C PHE A 158 18.40 21.52 14.82
N SER A 159 19.63 21.03 14.96
CA SER A 159 20.72 21.83 15.54
C SER A 159 21.09 23.00 14.64
N ALA A 160 21.08 22.79 13.32
CA ALA A 160 21.36 23.84 12.35
C ALA A 160 20.28 24.93 12.32
N VAL A 161 19.00 24.60 12.51
CA VAL A 161 17.87 25.55 12.42
C VAL A 161 17.44 26.09 13.78
N ASN A 162 18.20 25.86 14.86
CA ASN A 162 17.78 26.26 16.21
C ASN A 162 17.87 27.78 16.49
N SER A 163 18.48 28.58 15.61
CA SER A 163 18.60 30.03 15.79
C SER A 163 17.43 30.80 15.19
N LYS A 164 17.02 31.91 15.84
CA LYS A 164 15.90 32.75 15.38
C LYS A 164 16.13 33.30 13.97
N GLU A 165 17.37 33.59 13.61
CA GLU A 165 17.76 34.06 12.28
C GLU A 165 17.60 32.98 11.20
N LYS A 166 18.05 31.75 11.48
CA LYS A 166 17.91 30.62 10.55
C LYS A 166 16.47 30.11 10.44
N LEU A 167 15.66 30.25 11.48
CA LEU A 167 14.22 30.00 11.40
C LEU A 167 13.50 30.98 10.48
N ASN A 168 13.90 32.25 10.52
CA ASN A 168 13.38 33.25 9.61
C ASN A 168 13.82 32.97 8.16
N ASP A 169 15.09 32.59 7.95
CA ASP A 169 15.60 32.17 6.64
C ASP A 169 14.85 30.94 6.09
N LEU A 170 14.64 29.91 6.92
CA LEU A 170 13.84 28.74 6.54
C LEU A 170 12.42 29.14 6.15
N ASN A 171 11.77 30.01 6.92
CA ASN A 171 10.42 30.49 6.63
C ASN A 171 10.36 31.24 5.28
N LEU A 172 11.35 32.09 5.01
CA LEU A 172 11.46 32.81 3.73
C LEU A 172 11.69 31.85 2.55
N LYS A 173 12.51 30.81 2.72
CA LYS A 173 12.74 29.77 1.70
C LYS A 173 11.52 28.89 1.47
N LEU A 174 10.67 28.70 2.48
CA LEU A 174 9.43 27.92 2.36
C LEU A 174 8.29 28.69 1.67
N GLN A 175 8.23 30.03 1.81
CA GLN A 175 7.17 30.86 1.20
C GLN A 175 6.94 30.63 -0.32
N PRO A 176 7.98 30.55 -1.18
CA PRO A 176 7.77 30.28 -2.60
C PRO A 176 7.40 28.82 -2.91
N MET A 177 7.54 27.88 -1.96
CA MET A 177 7.32 26.45 -2.17
C MET A 177 5.88 26.04 -1.85
N VAL A 178 4.91 26.46 -2.67
CA VAL A 178 3.46 26.26 -2.45
C VAL A 178 3.04 24.79 -2.21
N SER A 179 3.81 23.84 -2.74
CA SER A 179 3.58 22.38 -2.55
C SER A 179 4.09 21.83 -1.22
N LEU A 180 4.95 22.57 -0.50
CA LEU A 180 5.55 22.14 0.75
C LEU A 180 4.89 22.85 1.93
N LYS A 181 4.22 22.08 2.78
CA LYS A 181 3.68 22.55 4.05
C LYS A 181 4.34 21.81 5.20
N LEU A 182 4.88 22.55 6.15
CA LEU A 182 5.41 21.98 7.39
C LEU A 182 4.28 21.30 8.19
N PRO A 183 4.55 20.17 8.85
CA PRO A 183 3.59 19.56 9.77
C PRO A 183 3.28 20.51 10.94
N GLY A 184 2.02 20.93 11.09
CA GLY A 184 1.53 21.71 12.24
C GLY A 184 1.85 23.21 12.26
N ASP A 185 2.24 23.79 11.12
CA ASP A 185 2.63 25.21 10.91
C ASP A 185 3.98 25.62 11.52
N MET A 186 4.52 26.75 11.05
CA MET A 186 5.81 27.31 11.53
C MET A 186 5.82 27.57 13.04
N LYS A 187 4.68 27.95 13.63
CA LYS A 187 4.56 28.16 15.09
C LYS A 187 4.82 26.85 15.85
N GLY A 188 4.18 25.75 15.43
CA GLY A 188 4.39 24.44 16.03
C GLY A 188 5.83 23.95 15.89
N PHE A 189 6.46 24.20 14.73
CA PHE A 189 7.87 23.86 14.53
C PHE A 189 8.81 24.66 15.44
N THR A 190 8.55 25.97 15.63
CA THR A 190 9.36 26.80 16.53
C THR A 190 9.22 26.39 17.99
N GLU A 191 8.02 26.00 18.42
CA GLU A 191 7.75 25.49 19.77
C GLU A 191 8.50 24.17 20.00
N PHE A 192 8.44 23.24 19.04
CA PHE A 192 9.20 21.99 19.07
C PHE A 192 10.70 22.22 19.23
N LEU A 193 11.30 23.09 18.40
CA LEU A 193 12.74 23.38 18.46
C LEU A 193 13.17 23.97 19.80
N SER A 194 12.35 24.84 20.40
CA SER A 194 12.64 25.43 21.70
C SER A 194 12.76 24.37 22.81
N GLY A 195 11.94 23.32 22.77
CA GLY A 195 11.96 22.20 23.71
C GLY A 195 12.93 21.07 23.34
N HIS A 196 13.47 21.07 22.12
CA HIS A 196 14.26 19.96 21.58
C HIS A 196 15.57 19.72 22.37
N SER A 197 16.21 20.78 22.87
CA SER A 197 17.44 20.65 23.66
C SER A 197 17.20 19.97 25.03
N SER A 198 16.08 20.25 25.70
CA SER A 198 15.69 19.57 26.95
C SER A 198 15.38 18.11 26.68
N TYR A 199 14.62 17.84 25.61
CA TYR A 199 14.30 16.49 25.18
C TYR A 199 15.54 15.63 24.90
N LEU A 200 16.57 16.16 24.23
CA LEU A 200 17.82 15.43 23.99
C LEU A 200 18.56 15.09 25.30
N LYS A 201 18.49 15.96 26.31
CA LYS A 201 19.05 15.67 27.63
C LYS A 201 18.28 14.55 28.33
N GLU A 202 16.96 14.62 28.32
CA GLU A 202 16.09 13.56 28.88
C GLU A 202 16.33 12.20 28.20
N LEU A 203 16.47 12.17 26.86
CA LEU A 203 16.83 10.95 26.11
C LEU A 203 18.20 10.40 26.50
N THR A 204 19.18 11.29 26.69
CA THR A 204 20.55 10.88 27.06
C THR A 204 20.59 10.33 28.48
N GLN A 205 19.80 10.90 29.39
CA GLN A 205 19.62 10.38 30.73
C GLN A 205 18.98 8.98 30.71
N LEU A 206 17.86 8.83 30.00
CA LEU A 206 17.18 7.54 29.83
C LEU A 206 18.12 6.47 29.24
N ARG A 207 18.96 6.85 28.26
CA ARG A 207 19.99 5.95 27.73
C ARG A 207 21.01 5.51 28.79
N GLY A 208 21.38 6.41 29.70
CA GLY A 208 22.26 6.10 30.83
C GLY A 208 21.62 5.11 31.81
N GLU A 209 20.34 5.29 32.11
CA GLU A 209 19.55 4.38 32.96
C GLU A 209 19.40 3.00 32.30
N ILE A 210 19.09 2.94 31.00
CA ILE A 210 19.06 1.69 30.22
C ILE A 210 20.41 0.99 30.26
N LYS A 211 21.52 1.73 30.13
CA LYS A 211 22.87 1.15 30.22
C LYS A 211 23.13 0.50 31.58
N SER A 212 22.72 1.15 32.67
CA SER A 212 22.83 0.57 34.02
C SER A 212 22.00 -0.70 34.14
N TYR A 213 20.74 -0.64 33.73
CA TYR A 213 19.79 -1.76 33.78
C TYR A 213 20.24 -2.96 32.93
N SER A 214 20.70 -2.70 31.71
CA SER A 214 21.26 -3.74 30.82
C SER A 214 22.52 -4.39 31.40
N SER A 215 23.39 -3.62 32.05
CA SER A 215 24.57 -4.18 32.73
C SER A 215 24.19 -5.12 33.87
N GLU A 216 23.15 -4.79 34.65
CA GLU A 216 22.66 -5.67 35.71
C GLU A 216 22.08 -6.98 35.17
N ILE A 217 21.31 -6.90 34.08
CA ILE A 217 20.76 -8.08 33.41
C ILE A 217 21.90 -8.94 32.86
N ASN A 218 22.87 -8.33 32.18
CA ASN A 218 24.02 -9.04 31.62
C ASN A 218 24.80 -9.79 32.71
N GLU A 219 25.04 -9.17 33.87
CA GLU A 219 25.75 -9.82 34.97
C GLU A 219 24.94 -10.99 35.56
N ALA A 220 23.63 -10.82 35.75
CA ALA A 220 22.75 -11.87 36.23
C ALA A 220 22.68 -13.04 35.25
N THR A 221 22.59 -12.74 33.95
CA THR A 221 22.60 -13.73 32.88
C THR A 221 23.93 -14.47 32.81
N MET A 222 25.08 -13.79 32.90
CA MET A 222 26.40 -14.45 32.89
C MET A 222 26.57 -15.42 34.07
N LYS A 223 26.01 -15.09 35.24
CA LYS A 223 25.99 -16.00 36.40
C LYS A 223 25.11 -17.23 36.14
N LEU A 224 23.98 -17.07 35.47
CA LEU A 224 23.09 -18.18 35.10
C LEU A 224 23.69 -19.08 34.02
N THR A 225 24.36 -18.51 33.02
CA THR A 225 24.92 -19.24 31.87
C THR A 225 26.33 -19.76 32.09
N SER A 226 26.93 -19.51 33.26
CA SER A 226 28.34 -19.80 33.54
C SER A 226 29.30 -19.21 32.50
N GLY A 227 28.99 -18.00 32.01
CA GLY A 227 29.78 -17.30 30.99
C GLY A 227 29.56 -17.75 29.54
N ALA A 228 28.64 -18.67 29.28
CA ALA A 228 28.22 -18.98 27.91
C ALA A 228 27.31 -17.89 27.33
N GLU A 229 27.31 -17.73 26.01
CA GLU A 229 26.35 -16.89 25.30
C GLU A 229 24.91 -17.37 25.58
N ILE A 230 24.02 -16.45 25.89
CA ILE A 230 22.64 -16.75 26.31
C ILE A 230 21.88 -17.54 25.25
N GLU A 231 22.10 -17.23 23.96
CA GLU A 231 21.47 -17.92 22.83
C GLU A 231 21.88 -19.39 22.78
N ALA A 232 23.20 -19.67 22.81
CA ALA A 232 23.73 -21.02 22.81
C ALA A 232 23.32 -21.82 24.06
N TRP A 233 23.27 -21.15 25.22
CA TRP A 233 22.82 -21.76 26.48
C TRP A 233 21.33 -22.13 26.44
N LEU A 234 20.47 -21.23 25.96
CA LEU A 234 19.04 -21.44 25.81
C LEU A 234 18.72 -22.59 24.85
N VAL A 235 19.41 -22.66 23.71
CA VAL A 235 19.27 -23.75 22.75
C VAL A 235 19.67 -25.09 23.37
N LYS A 236 20.75 -25.13 24.15
CA LYS A 236 21.25 -26.35 24.80
C LYS A 236 20.35 -26.85 25.93
N LYS A 237 19.79 -25.95 26.74
CA LYS A 237 18.96 -26.30 27.91
C LYS A 237 17.47 -26.50 27.59
N GLY A 238 16.99 -26.05 26.43
CA GLY A 238 15.60 -26.21 26.00
C GLY A 238 14.58 -25.66 27.02
N ASP A 239 13.56 -26.45 27.34
CA ASP A 239 12.47 -26.05 28.25
C ASP A 239 12.91 -25.75 29.69
N ALA A 240 13.97 -26.39 30.17
CA ALA A 240 14.53 -26.11 31.49
C ALA A 240 15.18 -24.71 31.51
N GLY A 241 15.92 -24.38 30.45
CA GLY A 241 16.54 -23.06 30.27
C GLY A 241 15.47 -21.97 30.12
N LYS A 242 14.36 -22.26 29.44
CA LYS A 242 13.21 -21.37 29.31
C LYS A 242 12.63 -20.97 30.68
N LYS A 243 12.40 -21.94 31.57
CA LYS A 243 11.86 -21.68 32.92
C LYS A 243 12.83 -20.89 33.77
N GLU A 244 14.10 -21.25 33.77
CA GLU A 244 15.17 -20.55 34.52
C GLU A 244 15.33 -19.09 34.02
N PHE A 245 15.30 -18.88 32.71
CA PHE A 245 15.39 -17.55 32.11
C PHE A 245 14.15 -16.69 32.39
N SER A 246 12.96 -17.28 32.30
CA SER A 246 11.70 -16.61 32.66
C SER A 246 11.66 -16.21 34.14
N GLN A 247 12.17 -17.06 35.04
CA GLN A 247 12.30 -16.75 36.46
C GLN A 247 13.30 -15.63 36.72
N LEU A 248 14.44 -15.63 36.01
CA LEU A 248 15.43 -14.55 36.11
C LEU A 248 14.83 -13.21 35.67
N LEU A 249 14.12 -13.18 34.55
CA LEU A 249 13.46 -11.97 34.06
C LEU A 249 12.33 -11.52 34.99
N SER A 250 11.53 -12.45 35.52
CA SER A 250 10.51 -12.17 36.52
C SER A 250 11.10 -11.59 37.81
N SER A 251 12.25 -12.10 38.26
CA SER A 251 12.97 -11.56 39.42
C SER A 251 13.46 -10.12 39.21
N LYS A 252 13.66 -9.72 37.95
CA LYS A 252 14.01 -8.36 37.53
C LYS A 252 12.79 -7.52 37.13
N GLY A 253 11.58 -8.04 37.35
CA GLY A 253 10.30 -7.35 37.12
C GLY A 253 9.82 -7.35 35.67
N ILE A 254 10.39 -8.22 34.82
CA ILE A 254 10.01 -8.37 33.42
C ILE A 254 9.17 -9.65 33.30
N ASP A 255 7.85 -9.49 33.29
CA ASP A 255 6.93 -10.60 33.05
C ASP A 255 6.67 -10.72 31.55
N LEU A 256 7.23 -11.76 30.94
CA LEU A 256 7.02 -12.06 29.52
C LEU A 256 5.89 -13.08 29.42
N GLN A 257 4.91 -12.78 28.57
CA GLN A 257 3.86 -13.75 28.23
C GLN A 257 4.51 -15.08 27.78
N PRO A 258 4.06 -16.24 28.29
CA PRO A 258 4.65 -17.54 27.96
C PRO A 258 4.75 -17.79 26.45
N GLU A 259 3.73 -17.36 25.70
CA GLU A 259 3.64 -17.46 24.23
C GLU A 259 4.75 -16.70 23.50
N LEU A 260 5.16 -15.54 24.04
CA LEU A 260 6.23 -14.74 23.46
C LEU A 260 7.58 -15.41 23.71
N ILE A 261 7.79 -15.97 24.90
CA ILE A 261 9.01 -16.72 25.22
C ILE A 261 9.14 -17.93 24.30
N ASP A 262 8.05 -18.66 24.06
CA ASP A 262 8.04 -19.78 23.12
C ASP A 262 8.43 -19.36 21.70
N LYS A 263 7.86 -18.25 21.20
CA LYS A 263 8.20 -17.72 19.88
C LYS A 263 9.66 -17.28 19.79
N VAL A 264 10.17 -16.60 20.80
CA VAL A 264 11.57 -16.17 20.83
C VAL A 264 12.51 -17.37 20.86
N MET A 265 12.21 -18.39 21.66
CA MET A 265 13.00 -19.62 21.75
C MET A 265 13.00 -20.39 20.43
N LEU A 266 11.85 -20.50 19.77
CA LEU A 266 11.74 -21.11 18.44
C LEU A 266 12.65 -20.37 17.44
N ILE A 267 12.56 -19.04 17.36
CA ILE A 267 13.38 -18.24 16.44
C ILE A 267 14.87 -18.42 16.73
N LEU A 268 15.29 -18.44 18.01
CA LEU A 268 16.68 -18.67 18.39
C LEU A 268 17.17 -20.07 18.00
N GLN A 269 16.34 -21.10 18.20
CA GLN A 269 16.68 -22.47 17.81
C GLN A 269 16.85 -22.58 16.29
N GLU A 270 15.93 -22.00 15.53
CA GLU A 270 16.03 -21.97 14.07
C GLU A 270 17.25 -21.17 13.58
N ASN A 271 17.55 -20.02 14.20
CA ASN A 271 18.74 -19.22 13.87
C ASN A 271 20.03 -19.96 14.21
N ALA A 272 20.10 -20.62 15.36
CA ALA A 272 21.24 -21.43 15.77
C ALA A 272 21.44 -22.62 14.82
N LEU A 273 20.34 -23.27 14.40
CA LEU A 273 20.37 -24.34 13.41
C LEU A 273 20.89 -23.82 12.06
N GLN A 274 20.37 -22.70 11.57
CA GLN A 274 20.85 -22.05 10.34
C GLN A 274 22.33 -21.70 10.43
N GLN A 275 22.79 -21.13 11.55
CA GLN A 275 24.20 -20.80 11.76
C GLN A 275 25.09 -22.04 11.83
N SER A 276 24.61 -23.13 12.43
CA SER A 276 25.35 -24.40 12.49
C SER A 276 25.52 -25.02 11.09
N VAL A 277 24.46 -24.99 10.27
CA VAL A 277 24.51 -25.43 8.86
C VAL A 277 25.44 -24.52 8.06
N TYR A 278 25.34 -23.21 8.25
CA TYR A 278 26.23 -22.23 7.61
C TYR A 278 27.71 -22.49 7.92
N ASN A 279 28.03 -22.74 9.19
CA ASN A 279 29.39 -23.04 9.64
C ASN A 279 29.90 -24.37 9.05
N ALA A 280 29.07 -25.42 9.07
CA ALA A 280 29.41 -26.72 8.49
C ALA A 280 29.71 -26.61 6.98
N LEU A 281 28.87 -25.89 6.23
CA LEU A 281 29.08 -25.65 4.80
C LEU A 281 30.33 -24.80 4.49
N ASN A 282 30.81 -24.05 5.48
CA ASN A 282 32.02 -23.24 5.39
C ASN A 282 33.28 -23.96 5.86
N GLU A 283 33.22 -25.19 6.37
CA GLU A 283 34.44 -25.91 6.71
C GLU A 283 35.31 -26.19 5.47
N PRO A 284 36.65 -26.08 5.56
CA PRO A 284 37.53 -26.28 4.41
C PRO A 284 37.34 -27.63 3.71
N ALA A 285 37.17 -28.71 4.48
CA ALA A 285 36.91 -30.05 3.97
C ALA A 285 35.58 -30.12 3.20
N MET A 286 34.54 -29.46 3.72
CA MET A 286 33.23 -29.40 3.09
C MET A 286 33.25 -28.58 1.80
N ARG A 287 34.01 -27.48 1.76
CA ARG A 287 34.19 -26.68 0.52
C ARG A 287 34.86 -27.49 -0.59
N GLU A 288 35.83 -28.35 -0.25
CA GLU A 288 36.49 -29.23 -1.22
C GLU A 288 35.54 -30.30 -1.75
N SER A 289 34.78 -30.96 -0.87
CA SER A 289 33.74 -31.92 -1.25
C SER A 289 32.68 -31.27 -2.15
N TRP A 290 32.23 -30.06 -1.82
CA TRP A 290 31.28 -29.30 -2.62
C TRP A 290 31.79 -29.03 -4.03
N LYS A 291 33.04 -28.54 -4.15
CA LYS A 291 33.69 -28.28 -5.44
C LYS A 291 33.86 -29.55 -6.27
N LYS A 292 34.12 -30.70 -5.65
CA LYS A 292 34.24 -31.99 -6.35
C LYS A 292 32.91 -32.43 -6.97
N ILE A 293 31.79 -32.17 -6.30
CA ILE A 293 30.46 -32.64 -6.72
C ILE A 293 29.82 -31.68 -7.73
N PHE A 294 29.84 -30.38 -7.45
CA PHE A 294 29.14 -29.39 -8.27
C PHE A 294 30.03 -28.64 -9.27
N MET A 295 31.36 -28.83 -9.21
CA MET A 295 32.37 -28.14 -10.03
C MET A 295 32.37 -26.60 -9.92
N GLU A 296 31.40 -26.03 -9.20
CA GLU A 296 31.25 -24.62 -8.88
C GLU A 296 31.18 -24.43 -7.35
N ASN A 297 31.52 -23.22 -6.89
CA ASN A 297 31.45 -22.85 -5.47
C ASN A 297 30.55 -21.62 -5.29
N PRO A 298 29.22 -21.80 -5.35
CA PRO A 298 28.28 -20.70 -5.16
C PRO A 298 28.38 -20.11 -3.73
N PRO A 299 27.89 -18.88 -3.51
CA PRO A 299 27.82 -18.30 -2.17
C PRO A 299 27.00 -19.19 -1.23
N VAL A 300 27.32 -19.14 0.07
CA VAL A 300 26.79 -20.07 1.09
C VAL A 300 25.26 -20.03 1.18
N SER A 301 24.63 -18.88 0.94
CA SER A 301 23.17 -18.76 0.87
C SER A 301 22.54 -19.62 -0.23
N GLN A 302 23.19 -19.74 -1.39
CA GLN A 302 22.75 -20.61 -2.48
C GLN A 302 23.01 -22.09 -2.16
N LYS A 303 24.10 -22.39 -1.43
CA LYS A 303 24.36 -23.75 -0.94
C LYS A 303 23.28 -24.23 0.02
N ILE A 304 22.82 -23.37 0.93
CA ILE A 304 21.74 -23.67 1.87
C ILE A 304 20.42 -23.99 1.14
N VAL A 305 20.14 -23.29 0.03
CA VAL A 305 18.97 -23.56 -0.81
C VAL A 305 19.03 -24.92 -1.52
N MET A 306 20.23 -25.48 -1.69
CA MET A 306 20.47 -26.79 -2.29
C MET A 306 20.48 -27.93 -1.25
N CYS A 307 20.23 -27.65 0.03
CA CYS A 307 20.32 -28.64 1.11
C CYS A 307 19.23 -29.74 1.08
N HIS A 308 18.14 -29.58 0.31
CA HIS A 308 17.21 -30.68 0.06
C HIS A 308 17.77 -31.80 -0.84
N ASP A 309 18.88 -31.58 -1.55
CA ASP A 309 19.49 -32.60 -2.38
C ASP A 309 20.07 -33.70 -1.48
N GLN A 310 19.69 -34.94 -1.74
CA GLN A 310 20.19 -36.12 -1.04
C GLN A 310 21.72 -36.14 -1.04
N GLN A 311 22.36 -35.68 -2.12
CA GLN A 311 23.82 -35.60 -2.22
C GLN A 311 24.43 -34.62 -1.22
N VAL A 312 23.76 -33.49 -0.95
CA VAL A 312 24.21 -32.49 0.03
C VAL A 312 23.95 -32.97 1.46
N ALA A 313 22.82 -33.65 1.69
CA ALA A 313 22.53 -34.29 2.96
C ALA A 313 23.56 -35.39 3.30
N ASP A 314 23.96 -36.18 2.29
CA ASP A 314 25.00 -37.20 2.42
C ASP A 314 26.38 -36.57 2.67
N MET A 315 26.69 -35.42 2.04
CA MET A 315 27.92 -34.65 2.34
C MET A 315 27.98 -34.21 3.80
N LEU A 316 26.84 -33.83 4.39
CA LEU A 316 26.74 -33.41 5.79
C LEU A 316 26.71 -34.58 6.79
N ASN A 317 26.91 -35.83 6.34
CA ASN A 317 27.20 -37.03 7.12
C ASN A 317 26.59 -37.06 8.54
N GLY A 318 25.28 -37.29 8.64
CA GLY A 318 24.60 -37.50 9.93
C GLY A 318 24.64 -36.34 10.94
N ALA A 319 25.27 -35.21 10.61
CA ALA A 319 25.35 -34.03 11.46
C ALA A 319 24.00 -33.31 11.58
N PHE A 320 23.16 -33.43 10.54
CA PHE A 320 21.83 -32.85 10.48
C PHE A 320 20.83 -33.84 9.89
N THR A 321 19.58 -33.79 10.35
CA THR A 321 18.48 -34.57 9.77
C THR A 321 17.90 -33.88 8.53
N MET A 322 17.29 -34.64 7.62
CA MET A 322 16.62 -34.07 6.43
C MET A 322 15.53 -33.07 6.78
N GLU A 323 14.85 -33.26 7.91
CA GLU A 323 13.82 -32.34 8.39
C GLU A 323 14.43 -31.00 8.82
N GLN A 324 15.55 -31.02 9.54
CA GLN A 324 16.30 -29.81 9.92
C GLN A 324 16.84 -29.05 8.71
N LEU A 325 17.38 -29.76 7.71
CA LEU A 325 17.87 -29.14 6.48
C LEU A 325 16.75 -28.48 5.68
N LYS A 326 15.59 -29.13 5.57
CA LYS A 326 14.40 -28.55 4.92
C LYS A 326 13.91 -27.30 5.66
N LEU A 327 13.88 -27.34 6.99
CA LEU A 327 13.44 -26.19 7.79
C LEU A 327 14.34 -24.98 7.59
N VAL A 328 15.68 -25.16 7.60
CA VAL A 328 16.63 -24.08 7.34
C VAL A 328 16.50 -23.55 5.91
N GLU A 329 16.31 -24.44 4.93
CA GLU A 329 16.09 -24.04 3.54
C GLU A 329 14.83 -23.18 3.38
N GLU A 330 13.69 -23.64 3.92
CA GLU A 330 12.41 -22.91 3.85
C GLU A 330 12.54 -21.53 4.50
N LYS A 331 13.19 -21.46 5.66
CA LYS A 331 13.47 -20.21 6.35
C LYS A 331 14.34 -19.26 5.53
N VAL A 332 15.46 -19.73 4.98
CA VAL A 332 16.37 -18.89 4.17
C VAL A 332 15.70 -18.41 2.89
N LYS A 333 14.91 -19.26 2.21
CA LYS A 333 14.11 -18.85 1.05
C LYS A 333 13.10 -17.78 1.43
N TYR A 334 12.41 -17.97 2.55
CA TYR A 334 11.42 -17.05 3.05
C TYR A 334 12.02 -15.68 3.43
N GLU A 335 13.12 -15.65 4.19
CA GLU A 335 13.82 -14.41 4.55
C GLU A 335 14.34 -13.66 3.33
N ARG A 336 14.88 -14.38 2.33
CA ARG A 336 15.33 -13.80 1.08
C ARG A 336 14.18 -13.17 0.29
N ASN A 337 13.08 -13.91 0.11
CA ASN A 337 11.90 -13.40 -0.59
C ASN A 337 11.31 -12.16 0.10
N LEU A 338 11.33 -12.16 1.44
CA LEU A 338 10.85 -11.04 2.25
C LEU A 338 11.74 -9.79 2.07
N LEU A 339 13.06 -9.96 2.02
CA LEU A 339 14.02 -8.88 1.78
C LEU A 339 13.93 -8.33 0.35
N ASP A 340 13.86 -9.22 -0.65
CA ASP A 340 13.70 -8.83 -2.06
C ASP A 340 12.40 -8.01 -2.23
N LEU A 341 11.32 -8.45 -1.57
CA LEU A 341 10.04 -7.74 -1.57
C LEU A 341 10.11 -6.40 -0.81
N GLU A 342 10.82 -6.32 0.32
CA GLU A 342 11.04 -5.06 1.05
C GLU A 342 11.75 -4.02 0.15
N LEU A 343 12.81 -4.41 -0.55
CA LEU A 343 13.55 -3.55 -1.49
C LEU A 343 12.68 -3.09 -2.66
N GLU A 344 11.85 -3.97 -3.22
CA GLU A 344 10.89 -3.61 -4.28
C GLU A 344 9.83 -2.61 -3.80
N LEU A 345 9.41 -2.72 -2.53
CA LEU A 345 8.43 -1.83 -1.92
C LEU A 345 9.03 -0.48 -1.51
N GLU A 346 10.29 -0.44 -1.05
CA GLU A 346 10.99 0.83 -0.73
C GLU A 346 11.08 1.76 -1.95
N GLY A 347 11.23 1.21 -3.15
CA GLY A 347 11.22 1.97 -4.40
C GLY A 347 9.84 2.44 -4.87
N LYS A 348 8.75 1.92 -4.30
CA LYS A 348 7.37 2.28 -4.68
C LYS A 348 6.69 3.00 -3.50
N GLU A 349 6.80 4.32 -3.48
CA GLU A 349 6.29 5.21 -2.41
C GLU A 349 4.94 4.76 -1.80
N ILE A 350 4.98 4.20 -0.59
CA ILE A 350 3.78 3.97 0.23
C ILE A 350 3.52 5.24 1.03
N SER A 351 2.75 6.18 0.46
CA SER A 351 2.25 7.31 1.23
C SER A 351 1.23 6.82 2.25
N GLU A 352 1.62 6.77 3.52
CA GLU A 352 0.72 6.51 4.67
C GLU A 352 -0.30 7.65 4.89
N THR A 353 -0.30 8.71 4.08
CA THR A 353 -1.19 9.86 4.26
C THR A 353 -1.78 10.36 2.93
N GLY A 354 -3.04 9.99 2.68
CA GLY A 354 -4.04 10.85 2.00
C GLY A 354 -4.07 10.93 0.47
N ALA A 355 -3.04 10.51 -0.26
CA ALA A 355 -3.09 10.44 -1.72
C ALA A 355 -3.05 8.98 -2.18
N PHE A 356 -4.24 8.39 -2.35
CA PHE A 356 -4.42 7.01 -2.86
C PHE A 356 -3.83 6.79 -4.25
N LEU A 357 -3.45 7.85 -4.96
CA LEU A 357 -2.92 7.84 -6.32
C LEU A 357 -1.71 8.77 -6.38
N SER A 358 -0.62 8.31 -7.01
CA SER A 358 0.53 9.17 -7.30
C SER A 358 0.09 10.33 -8.22
N ASP A 359 0.76 11.50 -8.15
CA ASP A 359 0.44 12.66 -8.99
C ASP A 359 0.35 12.30 -10.49
N ARG A 360 1.24 11.42 -10.95
CA ARG A 360 1.22 10.87 -12.33
C ARG A 360 -0.05 10.07 -12.62
N GLN A 361 -0.51 9.25 -11.68
CA GLN A 361 -1.72 8.44 -11.84
C GLN A 361 -2.96 9.33 -11.89
N ILE A 362 -3.03 10.37 -11.05
CA ILE A 362 -4.13 11.36 -11.08
C ILE A 362 -4.18 12.06 -12.44
N PHE A 363 -3.01 12.44 -12.98
CA PHE A 363 -2.93 13.05 -14.31
C PHE A 363 -3.45 12.10 -15.40
N LEU A 364 -2.98 10.84 -15.43
CA LEU A 364 -3.44 9.85 -16.40
C LEU A 364 -4.94 9.54 -16.25
N LEU A 365 -5.44 9.47 -15.02
CA LEU A 365 -6.85 9.26 -14.73
C LEU A 365 -7.71 10.40 -15.28
N SER A 366 -7.30 11.65 -15.05
CA SER A 366 -8.06 12.81 -15.51
C SER A 366 -8.19 12.86 -17.03
N ILE A 367 -7.10 12.56 -17.76
CA ILE A 367 -7.13 12.45 -19.23
C ILE A 367 -8.04 11.31 -19.67
N SER A 368 -7.93 10.13 -19.04
CA SER A 368 -8.76 8.96 -19.39
C SER A 368 -10.26 9.25 -19.21
N PHE A 369 -10.64 9.90 -18.11
CA PHE A 369 -12.03 10.30 -17.86
C PHE A 369 -12.52 11.36 -18.84
N LEU A 370 -11.68 12.31 -19.23
CA LEU A 370 -12.03 13.32 -20.23
C LEU A 370 -12.30 12.67 -21.59
N VAL A 371 -11.40 11.80 -22.06
CA VAL A 371 -11.56 11.05 -23.32
C VAL A 371 -12.82 10.18 -23.27
N CYS A 372 -13.08 9.52 -22.14
CA CYS A 372 -14.29 8.74 -21.91
C CYS A 372 -15.56 9.60 -22.04
N MET A 373 -15.61 10.75 -21.36
CA MET A 373 -16.76 11.67 -21.42
C MET A 373 -17.03 12.17 -22.83
N VAL A 374 -15.99 12.54 -23.59
CA VAL A 374 -16.14 12.99 -24.99
C VAL A 374 -16.66 11.85 -25.88
N GLY A 375 -16.16 10.63 -25.69
CA GLY A 375 -16.61 9.45 -26.43
C GLY A 375 -18.10 9.14 -26.19
N ILE A 376 -18.54 9.18 -24.93
CA ILE A 376 -19.94 8.97 -24.55
C ILE A 376 -20.81 10.09 -25.12
N ALA A 377 -20.40 11.35 -24.98
CA ALA A 377 -21.15 12.50 -25.47
C ALA A 377 -21.36 12.44 -26.99
N ASN A 378 -20.32 12.09 -27.75
CA ASN A 378 -20.40 11.97 -29.21
C ASN A 378 -21.35 10.84 -29.64
N ALA A 379 -21.26 9.68 -28.99
CA ALA A 379 -22.17 8.58 -29.28
C ALA A 379 -23.62 8.93 -28.90
N MET A 380 -23.83 9.67 -27.81
CA MET A 380 -25.17 10.12 -27.41
C MET A 380 -25.76 11.14 -28.39
N LEU A 381 -24.96 12.11 -28.84
CA LEU A 381 -25.37 13.05 -29.90
C LEU A 381 -25.80 12.31 -31.17
N MET A 382 -25.03 11.30 -31.58
CA MET A 382 -25.38 10.45 -32.72
C MET A 382 -26.69 9.66 -32.50
N SER A 383 -27.00 9.28 -31.26
CA SER A 383 -28.28 8.62 -30.90
C SER A 383 -29.47 9.56 -31.02
N ILE A 384 -29.28 10.80 -30.59
CA ILE A 384 -30.32 11.83 -30.64
C ILE A 384 -30.65 12.20 -32.10
N THR A 385 -29.64 12.36 -32.95
CA THR A 385 -29.86 12.73 -34.36
C THR A 385 -30.60 11.65 -35.14
N GLU A 386 -30.38 10.37 -34.85
CA GLU A 386 -31.13 9.27 -35.47
C GLU A 386 -32.58 9.19 -35.00
N ARG A 387 -32.82 9.42 -33.70
CA ARG A 387 -34.17 9.43 -33.12
C ARG A 387 -34.86 10.79 -33.25
N PHE A 388 -34.31 11.72 -34.02
CA PHE A 388 -34.80 13.11 -34.10
C PHE A 388 -36.29 13.20 -34.48
N ARG A 389 -36.73 12.42 -35.48
CA ARG A 389 -38.15 12.35 -35.88
C ARG A 389 -39.04 11.78 -34.76
N GLU A 390 -38.59 10.75 -34.07
CA GLU A 390 -39.33 10.16 -32.93
C GLU A 390 -39.50 11.20 -31.81
N ILE A 391 -38.42 11.90 -31.44
CA ILE A 391 -38.44 12.98 -30.43
C ILE A 391 -39.41 14.10 -30.84
N ALA A 392 -39.36 14.53 -32.10
CA ALA A 392 -40.27 15.55 -32.61
C ALA A 392 -41.74 15.11 -32.56
N THR A 393 -42.05 13.86 -32.92
CA THR A 393 -43.41 13.34 -32.81
C THR A 393 -43.90 13.29 -31.36
N MET A 394 -43.05 12.89 -30.41
CA MET A 394 -43.39 12.89 -28.98
C MET A 394 -43.68 14.31 -28.47
N LYS A 395 -42.89 15.30 -28.89
CA LYS A 395 -43.15 16.71 -28.55
C LYS A 395 -44.46 17.23 -29.13
N CYS A 396 -44.79 16.88 -30.37
CA CYS A 396 -46.08 17.24 -30.98
C CYS A 396 -47.27 16.61 -30.25
N LEU A 397 -47.07 15.46 -29.61
CA LEU A 397 -48.07 14.80 -28.76
C LEU A 397 -48.14 15.37 -27.33
N GLY A 398 -47.32 16.37 -26.99
CA GLY A 398 -47.33 17.05 -25.70
C GLY A 398 -46.26 16.61 -24.70
N ALA A 399 -45.25 15.83 -25.11
CA ALA A 399 -44.12 15.52 -24.25
C ALA A 399 -43.34 16.79 -23.86
N THR A 400 -43.07 16.96 -22.56
CA THR A 400 -42.30 18.10 -22.05
C THR A 400 -40.80 17.90 -22.30
N ASP A 401 -40.03 19.00 -22.37
CA ASP A 401 -38.57 18.95 -22.50
C ASP A 401 -37.94 18.13 -21.35
N GLY A 402 -38.50 18.24 -20.14
CA GLY A 402 -38.08 17.46 -18.97
C GLY A 402 -38.27 15.95 -19.13
N PHE A 403 -39.35 15.50 -19.77
CA PHE A 403 -39.59 14.08 -20.04
C PHE A 403 -38.52 13.50 -20.97
N ILE A 404 -38.17 14.23 -22.03
CA ILE A 404 -37.16 13.82 -23.00
C ILE A 404 -35.77 13.78 -22.35
N LEU A 405 -35.45 14.79 -21.53
CA LEU A 405 -34.21 14.83 -20.76
C LEU A 405 -34.11 13.61 -19.83
N GLN A 406 -35.16 13.31 -19.06
CA GLN A 406 -35.20 12.17 -18.13
C GLN A 406 -35.03 10.84 -18.85
N GLN A 407 -35.68 10.65 -20.00
CA GLN A 407 -35.56 9.43 -20.79
C GLN A 407 -34.11 9.13 -21.17
N PHE A 408 -33.40 10.15 -21.66
CA PHE A 408 -31.99 10.00 -22.05
C PHE A 408 -31.05 9.88 -20.86
N MET A 409 -31.33 10.56 -19.74
CA MET A 409 -30.59 10.40 -18.48
C MET A 409 -30.71 8.98 -17.91
N ILE A 410 -31.91 8.37 -18.00
CA ILE A 410 -32.13 6.99 -17.58
C ILE A 410 -31.39 6.02 -18.50
N GLU A 411 -31.43 6.22 -19.83
CA GLU A 411 -30.67 5.41 -20.79
C GLU A 411 -29.16 5.44 -20.49
N ALA A 412 -28.61 6.64 -20.22
CA ALA A 412 -27.22 6.81 -19.82
C ALA A 412 -26.92 6.20 -18.44
N GLY A 413 -27.81 6.32 -17.47
CA GLY A 413 -27.67 5.71 -16.15
C GLY A 413 -27.60 4.19 -16.22
N ILE A 414 -28.45 3.56 -17.04
CA ILE A 414 -28.42 2.10 -17.28
C ILE A 414 -27.09 1.69 -17.93
N GLN A 415 -26.62 2.45 -18.93
CA GLN A 415 -25.31 2.21 -19.54
C GLN A 415 -24.17 2.34 -18.52
N GLY A 416 -24.25 3.34 -17.63
CA GLY A 416 -23.29 3.57 -16.55
C GLY A 416 -23.29 2.44 -15.52
N ILE A 417 -24.46 1.89 -15.15
CA ILE A 417 -24.58 0.74 -14.24
C ILE A 417 -23.95 -0.50 -14.88
N ILE A 418 -24.30 -0.82 -16.13
CA ILE A 418 -23.78 -2.03 -16.79
C ILE A 418 -22.28 -1.90 -17.05
N GLY A 419 -21.85 -0.76 -17.62
CA GLY A 419 -20.45 -0.48 -17.88
C GLY A 419 -19.62 -0.40 -16.59
N GLY A 420 -20.19 0.17 -15.52
CA GLY A 420 -19.58 0.22 -14.19
C GLY A 420 -19.38 -1.16 -13.58
N LEU A 421 -20.40 -2.02 -13.64
CA LEU A 421 -20.35 -3.36 -13.04
C LEU A 421 -19.37 -4.25 -13.81
N VAL A 422 -19.51 -4.31 -15.13
CA VAL A 422 -18.65 -5.14 -15.99
C VAL A 422 -17.21 -4.61 -15.98
N GLY A 423 -17.03 -3.29 -16.08
CA GLY A 423 -15.71 -2.65 -16.00
C GLY A 423 -15.04 -2.87 -14.65
N GLY A 424 -15.79 -2.76 -13.55
CA GLY A 424 -15.27 -3.03 -12.20
C GLY A 424 -14.81 -4.48 -12.04
N VAL A 425 -15.58 -5.46 -12.55
CA VAL A 425 -15.22 -6.88 -12.46
C VAL A 425 -13.97 -7.17 -13.31
N ILE A 426 -13.93 -6.68 -14.54
CA ILE A 426 -12.77 -6.88 -15.43
C ILE A 426 -11.52 -6.20 -14.84
N GLY A 427 -11.66 -4.97 -14.36
CA GLY A 427 -10.55 -4.24 -13.73
C GLY A 427 -10.04 -4.94 -12.47
N PHE A 428 -10.92 -5.51 -11.65
CA PHE A 428 -10.53 -6.33 -10.50
C PHE A 428 -9.73 -7.57 -10.92
N ILE A 429 -10.19 -8.32 -11.92
CA ILE A 429 -9.49 -9.52 -12.42
C ILE A 429 -8.11 -9.15 -12.97
N ILE A 430 -8.02 -8.09 -13.77
CA ILE A 430 -6.75 -7.60 -14.32
C ILE A 430 -5.81 -7.20 -13.19
N SER A 431 -6.30 -6.47 -12.19
CA SER A 431 -5.49 -6.05 -11.04
C SER A 431 -5.03 -7.23 -10.20
N LEU A 432 -5.86 -8.26 -10.03
CA LEU A 432 -5.48 -9.48 -9.32
C LEU A 432 -4.36 -10.22 -10.04
N ILE A 433 -4.44 -10.35 -11.37
CA ILE A 433 -3.40 -10.99 -12.19
C ILE A 433 -2.09 -10.18 -12.09
N GLN A 434 -2.16 -8.85 -12.21
CA GLN A 434 -0.98 -7.98 -12.05
C GLN A 434 -0.39 -8.10 -10.64
N GLY A 435 -1.24 -8.07 -9.60
CA GLY A 435 -0.81 -8.23 -8.22
C GLY A 435 -0.08 -9.55 -8.00
N MET A 436 -0.61 -10.66 -8.52
CA MET A 436 0.06 -11.97 -8.44
C MET A 436 1.38 -12.01 -9.20
N ALA A 437 1.46 -11.36 -10.37
CA ALA A 437 2.69 -11.31 -11.16
C ALA A 437 3.80 -10.51 -10.46
N PHE A 438 3.47 -9.43 -9.75
CA PHE A 438 4.43 -8.58 -9.06
C PHE A 438 4.76 -9.06 -7.64
N TYR A 439 3.76 -9.41 -6.83
CA TYR A 439 3.95 -9.72 -5.40
C TYR A 439 3.80 -11.22 -5.08
N GLY A 440 3.55 -12.07 -6.07
CA GLY A 440 3.47 -13.52 -5.89
C GLY A 440 2.36 -13.96 -4.92
N THR A 441 2.70 -14.91 -4.06
CA THR A 441 1.77 -15.51 -3.06
C THR A 441 1.43 -14.55 -1.92
N TYR A 442 2.22 -13.49 -1.69
CA TYR A 442 1.99 -12.51 -0.62
C TYR A 442 0.68 -11.73 -0.78
N VAL A 443 0.17 -11.59 -2.03
CA VAL A 443 -1.15 -10.99 -2.29
C VAL A 443 -2.27 -11.76 -1.60
N TRP A 444 -2.16 -13.09 -1.56
CA TRP A 444 -3.17 -13.94 -0.91
C TRP A 444 -3.08 -13.87 0.61
N GLN A 445 -1.87 -13.82 1.15
CA GLN A 445 -1.63 -13.74 2.60
C GLN A 445 -2.13 -12.39 3.17
N TYR A 446 -1.93 -11.29 2.43
CA TYR A 446 -2.28 -9.94 2.87
C TYR A 446 -3.45 -9.32 2.09
N PHE A 447 -4.38 -10.15 1.61
CA PHE A 447 -5.45 -9.71 0.72
C PHE A 447 -6.43 -8.72 1.38
N PRO A 448 -6.52 -7.46 0.92
CA PRO A 448 -7.33 -6.45 1.59
C PRO A 448 -8.79 -6.45 1.12
N LYS A 449 -9.56 -7.42 1.63
CA LYS A 449 -10.98 -7.62 1.27
C LYS A 449 -11.82 -6.34 1.36
N THR A 450 -11.67 -5.59 2.46
CA THR A 450 -12.45 -4.37 2.72
C THR A 450 -12.10 -3.25 1.75
N ASN A 451 -10.80 -3.02 1.50
CA ASN A 451 -10.37 -1.93 0.63
C ASN A 451 -10.76 -2.22 -0.82
N ILE A 452 -10.63 -3.47 -1.27
CA ILE A 452 -11.02 -3.87 -2.64
C ILE A 452 -12.53 -3.72 -2.85
N CYS A 453 -13.35 -4.10 -1.86
CA CYS A 453 -14.79 -3.90 -1.92
C CYS A 453 -15.14 -2.40 -2.06
N LEU A 454 -14.45 -1.56 -1.28
CA LEU A 454 -14.60 -0.10 -1.34
C LEU A 454 -14.11 0.47 -2.69
N SER A 455 -12.98 0.00 -3.21
CA SER A 455 -12.48 0.37 -4.54
C SER A 455 -13.47 0.01 -5.65
N PHE A 456 -14.08 -1.18 -5.57
CA PHE A 456 -15.11 -1.60 -6.52
C PHE A 456 -16.33 -0.69 -6.46
N LEU A 457 -16.83 -0.37 -5.27
CA LEU A 457 -17.96 0.55 -5.10
C LEU A 457 -17.65 1.96 -5.63
N ILE A 458 -16.45 2.47 -5.39
CA ILE A 458 -16.01 3.77 -5.90
C ILE A 458 -15.90 3.74 -7.43
N ALA A 459 -15.31 2.70 -8.01
CA ALA A 459 -15.18 2.56 -9.46
C ALA A 459 -16.55 2.41 -10.14
N PHE A 460 -17.45 1.63 -9.54
CA PHE A 460 -18.83 1.47 -9.99
C PHE A 460 -19.59 2.81 -9.97
N ALA A 461 -19.51 3.55 -8.85
CA ALA A 461 -20.13 4.86 -8.73
C ALA A 461 -19.54 5.86 -9.74
N ALA A 462 -18.23 5.83 -9.96
CA ALA A 462 -17.56 6.66 -10.96
C ALA A 462 -18.08 6.37 -12.38
N GLY A 463 -18.31 5.10 -12.74
CA GLY A 463 -18.91 4.73 -14.03
C GLY A 463 -20.29 5.35 -14.26
N ILE A 464 -21.15 5.31 -13.24
CA ILE A 464 -22.49 5.93 -13.29
C ILE A 464 -22.37 7.45 -13.41
N ILE A 465 -21.53 8.08 -12.58
CA ILE A 465 -21.34 9.53 -12.58
C ILE A 465 -20.80 9.99 -13.94
N LEU A 466 -19.81 9.31 -14.50
CA LEU A 466 -19.24 9.63 -15.81
C LEU A 466 -20.28 9.53 -16.92
N ALA A 467 -21.11 8.48 -16.93
CA ALA A 467 -22.16 8.30 -17.93
C ALA A 467 -23.21 9.42 -17.85
N ILE A 468 -23.64 9.79 -16.64
CA ILE A 468 -24.59 10.89 -16.43
C ILE A 468 -23.96 12.22 -16.86
N LEU A 469 -22.77 12.55 -16.37
CA LEU A 469 -22.10 13.82 -16.68
C LEU A 469 -21.85 13.99 -18.18
N ALA A 470 -21.40 12.94 -18.85
CA ALA A 470 -21.15 12.97 -20.30
C ALA A 470 -22.42 13.13 -21.13
N SER A 471 -23.55 12.60 -20.65
CA SER A 471 -24.83 12.63 -21.37
C SER A 471 -25.67 13.87 -21.08
N LEU A 472 -25.32 14.67 -20.05
CA LEU A 472 -26.08 15.88 -19.67
C LEU A 472 -26.21 16.87 -20.84
N TYR A 473 -25.09 17.24 -21.46
CA TYR A 473 -25.08 18.21 -22.56
C TYR A 473 -25.87 17.71 -23.79
N PRO A 474 -25.61 16.50 -24.32
CA PRO A 474 -26.39 15.95 -25.43
C PRO A 474 -27.90 15.86 -25.12
N SER A 475 -28.27 15.37 -23.93
CA SER A 475 -29.68 15.19 -23.56
C SER A 475 -30.40 16.52 -23.38
N TRP A 476 -29.71 17.52 -22.86
CA TRP A 476 -30.24 18.89 -22.79
C TRP A 476 -30.44 19.48 -24.19
N SER A 477 -29.45 19.31 -25.09
CA SER A 477 -29.60 19.71 -26.49
C SER A 477 -30.81 19.03 -27.15
N ALA A 478 -30.96 17.71 -26.99
CA ALA A 478 -32.11 16.94 -27.50
C ALA A 478 -33.45 17.46 -27.00
N SER A 479 -33.51 17.74 -25.69
CA SER A 479 -34.72 18.25 -25.04
C SER A 479 -35.15 19.61 -25.56
N ARG A 480 -34.27 20.40 -26.20
CA ARG A 480 -34.59 21.74 -26.74
C ARG A 480 -34.76 21.81 -28.25
N MET A 481 -34.69 20.67 -28.93
CA MET A 481 -34.88 20.61 -30.38
C MET A 481 -36.31 21.02 -30.78
N ALA A 482 -36.43 21.81 -31.86
CA ALA A 482 -37.69 22.32 -32.35
C ALA A 482 -38.39 21.28 -33.27
N PRO A 483 -39.66 20.88 -32.98
CA PRO A 483 -40.36 19.85 -33.77
C PRO A 483 -40.51 20.19 -35.26
N MET A 484 -40.64 21.48 -35.56
CA MET A 484 -40.76 22.00 -36.93
C MET A 484 -39.52 21.72 -37.79
N GLU A 485 -38.32 21.69 -37.21
CA GLU A 485 -37.09 21.39 -37.96
C GLU A 485 -37.03 19.93 -38.40
N ALA A 486 -37.54 18.99 -37.59
CA ALA A 486 -37.62 17.58 -37.93
C ALA A 486 -38.58 17.27 -39.10
N MET A 487 -39.65 18.06 -39.22
CA MET A 487 -40.64 17.91 -40.29
C MET A 487 -40.26 18.66 -41.58
N ARG A 488 -39.26 19.55 -41.53
CA ARG A 488 -38.79 20.31 -42.69
C ARG A 488 -37.64 19.63 -43.43
N ILE A 489 -37.04 18.58 -42.86
CA ILE A 489 -36.00 17.78 -43.51
C ILE A 489 -36.68 16.78 -44.47
N GLU A 490 -37.05 17.30 -45.65
CA GLU A 490 -37.14 16.60 -46.94
C GLU A 490 -36.71 17.56 -48.06
#